data_AF-A0A4P7HNI0-F1
#
_entry.id   AF-A0A4P7HNI0-F1
#
_cell.length_a   1.000
_cell.length_b   1.000
_cell.length_c   1.000
_cell.angle_alpha   90.00
_cell.angle_beta   90.00
_cell.angle_gamma   90.00
#
_symmetry.space_group_name_H-M   'P 1'
#
loop_
_entity.id
_entity.type
_entity.pdbx_description
1 polymer ?
#
loop_
_entity_poly.entity_id
_entity_poly.type
_entity_poly.pdbx_seq_one_letter_code
_entity_poly.pdbx_strand_id
1 'polypeptide(L)'
;MTHDQMMQALSPVRLPGSMATLSLPEMAALLAFGILAGLAVAAAVLPLTRRRAPRRRIRLADLRALPVPQRMLALARHLGHLPEALRAAAYGAAPPPSDRRIERLARRARLRRMWRR
;
A
#
# COMPACT_ATOMS: atom_id res chain seq x y z
N MET A 1 3.69 44.53 43.17
CA MET A 1 4.75 43.61 42.69
C MET A 1 4.09 42.43 42.03
N THR A 2 4.47 42.12 40.78
CA THR A 2 3.95 40.95 40.07
C THR A 2 4.71 39.69 40.50
N HIS A 3 4.08 38.52 40.39
CA HIS A 3 4.68 37.24 40.79
C HIS A 3 6.07 37.02 40.14
N ASP A 4 6.21 37.45 38.87
CA ASP A 4 7.47 37.42 38.13
C ASP A 4 8.59 38.22 38.80
N GLN A 5 8.28 39.40 39.35
CA GLN A 5 9.26 40.23 40.06
C GLN A 5 9.73 39.58 41.36
N MET A 6 8.86 38.81 42.04
CA MET A 6 9.21 38.10 43.26
C MET A 6 10.08 36.87 42.98
N MET A 7 9.81 36.16 41.88
CA MET A 7 10.62 35.01 41.45
C MET A 7 12.02 35.40 41.01
N GLN A 8 12.17 36.57 40.35
CA GLN A 8 13.46 37.09 39.90
C GLN A 8 14.39 37.49 41.06
N ALA A 9 13.81 37.90 42.20
CA ALA A 9 14.55 38.28 43.40
C ALA A 9 15.04 37.07 44.23
N LEU A 10 14.36 35.92 44.14
CA LEU A 10 14.66 34.72 44.95
C LEU A 10 15.63 33.75 44.26
N SER A 11 15.71 33.78 42.93
CA SER A 11 16.70 33.04 42.15
C SER A 11 16.89 33.77 40.83
N PRO A 12 18.09 34.27 40.49
CA PRO A 12 18.31 34.89 39.19
C PRO A 12 18.15 33.81 38.11
N VAL A 13 16.93 33.69 37.58
CA VAL A 13 16.60 32.81 36.47
C VAL A 13 17.49 33.22 35.31
N ARG A 14 18.49 32.38 34.99
CA ARG A 14 19.48 32.67 33.95
C ARG A 14 18.91 32.59 32.54
N LEU A 15 17.68 32.08 32.38
CA LEU A 15 16.97 32.09 31.11
C LEU A 15 15.98 33.26 31.06
N PRO A 16 16.01 34.09 30.01
CA PRO A 16 14.98 35.11 29.79
C PRO A 16 13.59 34.45 29.74
N GLY A 17 12.58 35.03 30.40
CA GLY A 17 11.22 34.47 30.41
C GLY A 17 10.60 34.29 29.02
N SER A 18 11.09 35.02 28.01
CA SER A 18 10.74 34.82 26.60
C SER A 18 11.16 33.46 26.03
N MET A 19 12.13 32.77 26.64
CA MET A 19 12.48 31.38 26.31
C MET A 19 11.64 30.34 27.07
N ALA A 20 10.87 30.75 28.08
CA ALA A 20 9.95 29.87 28.80
C ALA A 20 8.57 29.79 28.15
N THR A 21 8.25 30.72 27.25
CA THR A 21 6.97 30.80 26.55
C THR A 21 7.12 30.34 25.11
N LEU A 22 6.37 29.31 24.74
CA LEU A 22 6.34 28.80 23.37
C LEU A 22 5.58 29.76 22.47
N SER A 23 6.22 30.25 21.43
CA SER A 23 5.59 31.13 20.45
C SER A 23 4.66 30.33 19.52
N LEU A 24 3.67 31.00 18.93
CA LEU A 24 2.74 30.39 17.96
C LEU A 24 3.44 29.67 16.78
N PRO A 25 4.52 30.20 16.15
CA PRO A 25 5.23 29.47 15.11
C PRO A 25 5.94 28.22 15.64
N GLU A 26 6.45 28.24 16.87
CA GLU A 26 7.06 27.06 17.49
C GLU A 26 6.02 25.98 17.80
N MET A 27 4.82 26.37 18.26
CA MET A 27 3.69 25.44 18.40
C MET A 27 3.32 24.79 17.06
N ALA A 28 3.24 25.59 15.98
CA ALA A 28 2.95 25.08 14.65
C ALA A 28 4.06 24.16 14.12
N ALA A 29 5.32 24.48 14.39
CA ALA A 29 6.47 23.65 14.02
C ALA A 29 6.44 22.29 14.75
N LEU A 30 6.15 22.28 16.04
CA LEU A 30 6.01 21.04 16.82
C LEU A 30 4.85 20.18 16.31
N LEU A 31 3.71 20.79 15.97
CA LEU A 31 2.57 20.08 15.39
C LEU A 31 2.95 19.45 14.04
N ALA A 32 3.56 20.22 13.14
CA ALA A 32 4.00 19.74 11.84
C ALA A 32 5.02 18.60 12.00
N PHE A 33 5.97 18.75 12.94
CA PHE A 33 6.95 17.72 13.25
C PHE A 33 6.30 16.44 13.77
N GLY A 34 5.32 16.55 14.67
CA GLY A 34 4.55 15.41 15.18
C GLY A 34 3.80 14.67 14.06
N ILE A 35 3.19 15.40 13.12
CA ILE A 35 2.51 14.81 11.96
C ILE A 35 3.52 14.07 11.07
N LEU A 36 4.66 14.69 10.77
CA LEU A 36 5.71 14.08 9.94
C LEU A 36 6.28 12.82 10.61
N ALA A 37 6.56 12.87 11.91
CA ALA A 37 7.03 11.72 12.68
C ALA A 37 5.99 10.59 12.70
N GLY A 38 4.71 10.92 12.94
CA GLY A 38 3.61 9.96 12.89
C GLY A 38 3.45 9.31 11.52
N LEU A 39 3.58 10.08 10.44
CA LEU A 39 3.55 9.57 9.08
C LEU A 39 4.74 8.65 8.79
N ALA A 40 5.94 9.02 9.25
CA ALA A 40 7.14 8.20 9.09
C ALA A 40 6.99 6.85 9.82
N VAL A 41 6.47 6.85 11.06
CA VAL A 41 6.20 5.62 11.83
C VAL A 41 5.12 4.79 11.14
N ALA A 42 4.02 5.41 10.71
CA ALA A 42 2.95 4.71 10.00
C ALA A 42 3.47 4.07 8.71
N ALA A 43 4.30 4.78 7.94
CA ALA A 43 4.94 4.28 6.74
C ALA A 43 5.91 3.11 7.03
N ALA A 44 6.65 3.16 8.14
CA ALA A 44 7.53 2.08 8.58
C ALA A 44 6.76 0.82 9.03
N VAL A 45 5.59 1.00 9.65
CA VAL A 45 4.72 -0.11 10.11
C VAL A 45 3.85 -0.68 8.99
N LEU A 46 3.49 0.12 8.00
CA LEU A 46 2.66 -0.29 6.87
C LEU A 46 3.16 -1.55 6.12
N PRO A 47 4.46 -1.74 5.82
CA PRO A 47 4.93 -2.97 5.17
C PRO A 47 4.79 -4.21 6.07
N LEU A 48 4.92 -4.05 7.39
CA LEU A 48 4.82 -5.15 8.36
C LEU A 48 3.37 -5.61 8.55
N THR A 49 2.42 -4.68 8.50
CA THR A 49 0.98 -4.98 8.64
C THR A 49 0.31 -5.36 7.33
N ARG A 50 0.91 -5.01 6.18
CA ARG A 50 0.48 -5.49 4.86
C ARG A 50 0.86 -6.95 4.63
N ARG A 51 0.23 -7.87 5.38
CA ARG A 51 0.00 -9.25 4.93
C ARG A 51 -0.87 -9.19 3.67
N ARG A 52 -0.31 -9.08 2.48
CA ARG A 52 -0.91 -9.59 1.23
C ARG A 52 0.06 -9.40 0.08
N ALA A 53 0.45 -10.55 -0.45
CA ALA A 53 1.13 -10.82 -1.69
C ALA A 53 1.26 -9.60 -2.62
N PRO A 54 2.48 -9.30 -3.12
CA PRO A 54 2.64 -8.27 -4.13
C PRO A 54 1.62 -8.54 -5.23
N ARG A 55 0.73 -7.56 -5.48
CA ARG A 55 -0.07 -7.51 -6.71
C ARG A 55 0.91 -7.29 -7.85
N ARG A 56 1.70 -8.31 -8.17
CA ARG A 56 2.51 -8.35 -9.37
C ARG A 56 1.50 -8.20 -10.49
N ARG A 57 1.48 -7.02 -11.12
CA ARG A 57 0.67 -6.77 -12.31
C ARG A 57 1.28 -7.64 -13.40
N ILE A 58 0.90 -8.92 -13.41
CA ILE A 58 1.32 -9.83 -14.47
C ILE A 58 0.70 -9.28 -15.75
N ARG A 59 1.55 -8.84 -16.68
CA ARG A 59 1.06 -8.50 -18.01
C ARG A 59 0.73 -9.82 -18.69
N LEU A 60 -0.50 -9.93 -19.20
CA LEU A 60 -0.95 -11.17 -19.85
C LEU A 60 -0.09 -11.54 -21.07
N ALA A 61 0.58 -10.54 -21.67
CA ALA A 61 1.53 -10.72 -22.75
C ALA A 61 2.78 -11.51 -22.32
N ASP A 62 3.29 -11.28 -21.11
CA ASP A 62 4.46 -11.98 -20.56
C ASP A 62 4.20 -13.49 -20.41
N LEU A 63 2.92 -13.88 -20.31
CA LEU A 63 2.50 -15.26 -20.19
C LEU A 63 2.46 -16.01 -21.53
N ARG A 64 2.64 -15.33 -22.67
CA ARG A 64 2.62 -15.96 -24.00
C ARG A 64 3.84 -16.83 -24.28
N ALA A 65 4.98 -16.52 -23.67
CA ALA A 65 6.21 -17.29 -23.80
C ALA A 65 6.13 -18.65 -23.10
N LEU A 66 5.13 -18.87 -22.23
CA LEU A 66 4.95 -20.12 -21.52
C LEU A 66 4.16 -21.14 -22.36
N PRO A 67 4.50 -22.44 -22.25
CA PRO A 67 3.65 -23.52 -22.72
C PRO A 67 2.22 -23.37 -22.20
N VAL A 68 1.23 -23.68 -23.05
CA VAL A 68 -0.21 -23.58 -22.74
C VAL A 68 -0.57 -24.06 -21.32
N PRO A 69 -0.20 -25.27 -20.86
CA PRO A 69 -0.58 -25.73 -19.52
C PRO A 69 0.03 -24.87 -18.40
N GLN A 70 1.28 -24.45 -18.54
CA GLN A 70 1.96 -23.58 -17.57
C GLN A 70 1.31 -22.18 -17.54
N ARG A 71 0.90 -21.68 -18.70
CA ARG A 71 0.16 -20.42 -18.82
C ARG A 71 -1.20 -20.48 -18.13
N MET A 72 -1.94 -21.59 -18.25
CA MET A 72 -3.23 -21.77 -17.55
C MET A 72 -3.03 -21.79 -16.03
N LEU A 73 -1.99 -22.48 -15.54
CA LEU A 73 -1.65 -22.50 -14.12
C LEU A 73 -1.29 -21.10 -13.60
N ALA A 74 -0.47 -20.36 -14.34
CA ALA A 74 -0.08 -18.99 -13.99
C ALA A 74 -1.30 -18.05 -13.95
N LEU A 75 -2.22 -18.19 -14.90
CA LEU A 75 -3.49 -17.47 -14.90
C LEU A 75 -4.37 -17.82 -13.71
N ALA A 76 -4.49 -19.11 -13.37
CA ALA A 76 -5.25 -19.56 -12.21
C ALA A 76 -4.69 -19.00 -10.90
N ARG A 77 -3.36 -19.01 -10.71
CA ARG A 77 -2.70 -18.39 -9.55
C ARG A 77 -2.92 -16.88 -9.49
N HIS A 78 -2.85 -16.20 -10.62
CA HIS A 78 -3.04 -14.75 -10.69
C HIS A 78 -4.49 -14.33 -10.38
N LEU A 79 -5.46 -15.05 -10.93
CA LEU A 79 -6.88 -14.76 -10.74
C LEU A 79 -7.42 -15.31 -9.41
N GLY A 80 -6.78 -16.34 -8.85
CA GLY A 80 -7.26 -17.13 -7.72
C GLY A 80 -8.26 -18.23 -8.13
N HIS A 81 -8.59 -18.34 -9.41
CA HIS A 81 -9.41 -19.40 -10.00
C HIS A 81 -9.12 -19.48 -11.51
N LEU A 82 -9.41 -20.62 -12.13
CA LEU A 82 -9.35 -20.75 -13.59
C LEU A 82 -10.74 -20.46 -14.20
N PRO A 83 -10.88 -19.63 -15.25
CA PRO A 83 -12.15 -19.48 -15.96
C PRO A 83 -12.61 -20.81 -16.57
N GLU A 84 -13.90 -21.14 -16.47
CA GLU A 84 -14.47 -22.41 -16.96
C GLU A 84 -14.15 -22.69 -18.43
N ALA A 85 -14.23 -21.65 -19.27
CA ALA A 85 -13.92 -21.74 -20.70
C ALA A 85 -12.45 -22.13 -21.00
N LEU A 86 -11.55 -22.05 -20.02
CA LEU A 86 -10.14 -22.45 -20.15
C LEU A 86 -9.86 -23.81 -19.47
N ARG A 87 -10.83 -24.39 -18.76
CA ARG A 87 -10.65 -25.61 -17.98
C ARG A 87 -10.40 -26.83 -18.88
N ALA A 88 -11.20 -26.98 -19.94
CA ALA A 88 -11.03 -28.06 -20.91
C ALA A 88 -9.65 -28.02 -21.58
N ALA A 89 -9.18 -26.83 -21.96
CA ALA A 89 -7.85 -26.64 -22.54
C ALA A 89 -6.71 -26.89 -21.54
N ALA A 90 -6.91 -26.62 -20.26
CA ALA A 90 -5.91 -26.87 -19.22
C ALA A 90 -5.70 -28.37 -18.95
N TYR A 91 -6.75 -29.19 -19.07
CA TYR A 91 -6.69 -30.64 -18.88
C TYR A 91 -6.44 -31.43 -20.18
N GLY A 92 -6.14 -30.75 -21.29
CA GLY A 92 -5.93 -31.40 -22.59
C GLY A 92 -7.20 -31.99 -23.23
N ALA A 93 -8.38 -31.74 -22.65
CA ALA A 93 -9.67 -32.21 -23.16
C ALA A 93 -10.17 -31.40 -24.38
N ALA A 94 -9.51 -30.27 -24.69
CA ALA A 94 -9.79 -29.47 -25.87
C ALA A 94 -8.50 -28.82 -26.40
N PRO A 95 -8.39 -28.57 -27.71
CA PRO A 95 -7.27 -27.82 -28.25
C PRO A 95 -7.20 -26.42 -27.63
N PRO A 96 -6.00 -25.87 -27.43
CA PRO A 96 -5.83 -24.59 -26.77
C PRO A 96 -6.49 -23.46 -27.58
N PRO A 97 -7.35 -22.63 -26.94
CA PRO A 97 -7.90 -21.46 -27.60
C PRO A 97 -6.79 -20.46 -27.92
N SER A 98 -6.99 -19.64 -28.96
CA SER A 98 -6.01 -18.63 -29.38
C SER A 98 -5.62 -17.68 -28.24
N ASP A 99 -4.39 -17.17 -28.29
CA ASP A 99 -3.83 -16.27 -27.27
C ASP A 99 -4.74 -15.09 -26.95
N ARG A 100 -5.27 -14.45 -27.99
CA ARG A 100 -6.20 -13.32 -27.86
C ARG A 100 -7.47 -13.72 -27.09
N ARG A 101 -7.98 -14.92 -27.32
CA ARG A 101 -9.18 -15.43 -26.63
C ARG A 101 -8.89 -15.70 -25.15
N ILE A 102 -7.73 -16.30 -24.84
CA ILE A 102 -7.28 -16.52 -23.46
C ILE A 102 -7.18 -15.20 -22.71
N GLU A 103 -6.56 -14.18 -23.30
CA GLU A 103 -6.41 -12.88 -22.64
C GLU A 103 -7.75 -12.15 -22.42
N ARG A 104 -8.68 -12.21 -23.39
CA ARG A 104 -10.02 -11.65 -23.21
C ARG A 104 -10.76 -12.32 -22.06
N LEU A 105 -10.68 -13.65 -21.97
CA LEU A 105 -11.32 -14.41 -20.88
C LEU A 105 -10.70 -14.06 -19.52
N ALA A 106 -9.37 -13.95 -19.45
CA ALA A 106 -8.68 -13.53 -18.23
C ALA A 106 -9.05 -12.09 -17.80
N ARG A 107 -9.11 -11.14 -18.76
CA ARG A 107 -9.56 -9.76 -18.48
C ARG A 107 -11.01 -9.72 -17.97
N ARG A 108 -11.92 -10.48 -18.59
CA ARG A 108 -13.33 -10.55 -18.18
C ARG A 108 -13.48 -11.13 -16.77
N ALA A 109 -12.75 -12.20 -16.44
CA ALA A 109 -12.76 -12.80 -15.10
C ALA A 109 -12.26 -11.81 -14.02
N ARG A 110 -11.20 -11.05 -14.32
CA ARG A 110 -10.67 -10.03 -13.42
C ARG A 110 -11.68 -8.91 -13.15
N LEU A 111 -12.36 -8.42 -14.18
CA LEU A 111 -13.41 -7.41 -14.03
C LEU A 111 -14.56 -7.94 -13.17
N ARG A 112 -15.02 -9.18 -13.42
CA ARG A 112 -16.10 -9.81 -12.64
C ARG A 112 -15.78 -9.91 -11.14
N ARG A 113 -14.52 -10.18 -10.79
CA ARG A 113 -14.05 -10.21 -9.39
C ARG A 113 -14.03 -8.83 -8.75
N MET A 114 -13.70 -7.79 -9.51
CA MET A 114 -13.67 -6.42 -9.02
C MET A 114 -15.07 -5.90 -8.69
N TRP A 115 -16.08 -6.32 -9.45
CA TRP A 115 -17.47 -5.92 -9.24
C TRP A 115 -18.19 -6.74 -8.15
N ARG A 116 -17.59 -7.84 -7.68
CA ARG A 116 -18.11 -8.68 -6.58
C ARG A 116 -17.48 -8.34 -5.22
N ARG A 117 -16.63 -7.33 -5.16
CA ARG A 117 -15.98 -6.83 -3.93
C ARG A 117 -16.43 -5.42 -3.66
#